data_AF-A0A183H6D6-F1
#
_entry.id   AF-A0A183H6D6-F1
#
_cell.length_a   1.000
_cell.length_b   1.000
_cell.length_c   1.000
_cell.angle_alpha   90.00
_cell.angle_beta   90.00
_cell.angle_gamma   90.00
#
_symmetry.space_group_name_H-M   'P 1'
#
loop_
_entity.id
_entity.type
_entity.pdbx_description
1 polymer ?
#
loop_
_entity_poly.entity_id
_entity_poly.type
_entity_poly.pdbx_seq_one_letter_code
_entity_poly.pdbx_strand_id
1 'polypeptide(L)'
;MRWWNDLWLNEGFATMMGQKAADFVENTTLRMSQYFAADITLKALSSDQHTSVTQPISLKENSGRIHGQDIKIIYNKGAAVIRMIESTIGEEVFRKGLNLYLIDFAYTNAGKNDFLTSFSKIFKAIDHHRDPFLGTNFSVYDYIDSWIYQKGFPLLKVRKVGNYFEITQKILDFDNKSEFANTQWKVPIFTRENQHNELNWLEEGKKIILLHGSRTFVLDPDFHGYYRVEYELNYWKLLIDHLLYKHNYFSVSTRLKLLDDAFVLAETGRIPYTIPMKMSLYLRNETKVVPFITFLSRFETILYRVHRHPNASLFNKYIQFLMEPSYDRIIKAETNSDASYNMEFEFIRELIYLKMCAGGYERCIQIFRSRLTGLYKNCSRKILSNPCNRIEPSLRNIAYMVASKYGNQTELEFMISKFHAEEYHVERDRVFSALTSSSNHSYIEVLVKEVLTKKEKDTDFRPKLYELSRLLDLLSTRMFSFRKLLIS
;
A
#
# COMPACT_ATOMS: atom_id res chain seq x y z
N MET A 1 -14.45 -14.72 -17.76
CA MET A 1 -13.65 -14.33 -18.95
C MET A 1 -13.74 -15.38 -20.07
N ARG A 2 -13.64 -14.98 -21.36
CA ARG A 2 -13.50 -15.89 -22.52
C ARG A 2 -12.09 -16.43 -22.71
N TRP A 3 -11.08 -15.61 -22.42
CA TRP A 3 -9.69 -15.99 -22.50
C TRP A 3 -8.84 -15.19 -21.49
N TRP A 4 -7.58 -15.59 -21.31
CA TRP A 4 -6.65 -15.05 -20.30
C TRP A 4 -6.23 -13.60 -20.53
N ASN A 5 -6.43 -13.05 -21.73
CA ASN A 5 -6.16 -11.64 -22.01
C ASN A 5 -7.08 -10.69 -21.22
N ASP A 6 -8.25 -11.18 -20.78
CA ASP A 6 -9.21 -10.45 -19.95
C ASP A 6 -9.25 -10.96 -18.49
N LEU A 7 -8.14 -11.52 -17.99
CA LEU A 7 -8.05 -12.03 -16.61
C LEU A 7 -8.42 -10.99 -15.53
N TRP A 8 -8.17 -9.72 -15.80
CA TRP A 8 -8.54 -8.61 -14.92
C TRP A 8 -10.06 -8.50 -14.65
N LEU A 9 -10.93 -9.00 -15.56
CA LEU A 9 -12.38 -9.03 -15.34
C LEU A 9 -12.77 -9.95 -14.18
N ASN A 10 -11.95 -10.97 -13.90
CA ASN A 10 -12.15 -11.82 -12.75
C ASN A 10 -11.40 -11.22 -11.54
N GLU A 11 -10.08 -11.07 -11.67
CA GLU A 11 -9.20 -10.82 -10.52
C GLU A 11 -9.26 -9.37 -10.01
N GLY A 12 -9.38 -8.39 -10.90
CA GLY A 12 -9.58 -6.99 -10.52
C GLY A 12 -10.91 -6.77 -9.81
N PHE A 13 -11.98 -7.40 -10.31
CA PHE A 13 -13.31 -7.35 -9.68
C PHE A 13 -13.31 -8.03 -8.31
N ALA A 14 -12.75 -9.23 -8.20
CA ALA A 14 -12.65 -9.94 -6.93
C ALA A 14 -11.86 -9.14 -5.90
N THR A 15 -10.74 -8.54 -6.31
CA THR A 15 -9.89 -7.69 -5.46
C THR A 15 -10.65 -6.45 -4.95
N MET A 16 -11.41 -5.76 -5.81
CA MET A 16 -12.23 -4.63 -5.39
C MET A 16 -13.41 -5.04 -4.50
N MET A 17 -14.16 -6.06 -4.91
CA MET A 17 -15.34 -6.52 -4.19
C MET A 17 -14.98 -7.13 -2.84
N GLY A 18 -13.83 -7.78 -2.70
CA GLY A 18 -13.35 -8.30 -1.42
C GLY A 18 -13.20 -7.19 -0.37
N GLN A 19 -12.72 -6.01 -0.78
CA GLN A 19 -12.61 -4.86 0.13
C GLN A 19 -13.99 -4.29 0.50
N LYS A 20 -14.91 -4.15 -0.47
CA LYS A 20 -16.28 -3.67 -0.21
C LYS A 20 -17.07 -4.66 0.68
N ALA A 21 -16.94 -5.96 0.42
CA ALA A 21 -17.60 -7.00 1.21
C ALA A 21 -17.06 -7.05 2.64
N ALA A 22 -15.73 -6.97 2.82
CA ALA A 22 -15.14 -6.90 4.15
C ALA A 22 -15.61 -5.66 4.92
N ASP A 23 -15.65 -4.49 4.29
CA ASP A 23 -16.16 -3.25 4.91
C ASP A 23 -17.63 -3.41 5.36
N PHE A 24 -18.45 -4.04 4.52
CA PHE A 24 -19.87 -4.28 4.80
C PHE A 24 -20.10 -5.29 5.94
N VAL A 25 -19.38 -6.41 5.93
CA VAL A 25 -19.57 -7.50 6.91
C VAL A 25 -19.03 -7.13 8.28
N GLU A 26 -17.82 -6.57 8.34
CA GLU A 26 -17.18 -6.25 9.61
C GLU A 26 -17.87 -5.06 10.30
N ASN A 27 -18.42 -4.09 9.54
CA ASN A 27 -19.07 -2.87 10.04
C ASN A 27 -18.32 -2.23 11.24
N THR A 28 -16.99 -2.32 11.22
CA THR A 28 -16.13 -1.82 12.29
C THR A 28 -15.79 -0.35 12.06
N THR A 29 -14.95 0.23 12.92
CA THR A 29 -14.31 1.54 12.67
C THR A 29 -13.27 1.48 11.55
N LEU A 30 -12.83 0.28 11.16
CA LEU A 30 -11.92 0.09 10.04
C LEU A 30 -12.66 0.47 8.75
N ARG A 31 -12.00 1.23 7.89
CA ARG A 31 -12.53 1.60 6.58
C ARG A 31 -11.66 0.94 5.52
N MET A 32 -12.13 -0.15 4.94
CA MET A 32 -11.39 -0.90 3.94
C MET A 32 -11.10 -0.06 2.69
N SER A 33 -11.88 0.98 2.43
CA SER A 33 -11.58 1.98 1.39
C SER A 33 -10.23 2.69 1.58
N GLN A 34 -9.80 2.89 2.83
CA GLN A 34 -8.49 3.49 3.15
C GLN A 34 -7.35 2.50 2.89
N TYR A 35 -7.57 1.23 3.23
CA TYR A 35 -6.64 0.14 2.94
C TYR A 35 -6.57 -0.16 1.44
N PHE A 36 -7.68 -0.08 0.72
CA PHE A 36 -7.71 -0.16 -0.73
C PHE A 36 -6.77 0.88 -1.33
N ALA A 37 -6.85 2.13 -0.87
CA ALA A 37 -5.96 3.18 -1.35
C ALA A 37 -4.48 2.85 -1.08
N ALA A 38 -4.14 2.43 0.14
CA ALA A 38 -2.75 2.18 0.55
C ALA A 38 -2.15 0.86 0.01
N ASP A 39 -2.89 -0.25 0.07
CA ASP A 39 -2.40 -1.59 -0.22
C ASP A 39 -2.69 -2.07 -1.64
N ILE A 40 -3.66 -1.47 -2.34
CA ILE A 40 -4.02 -1.84 -3.71
C ILE A 40 -3.56 -0.73 -4.65
N THR A 41 -4.13 0.47 -4.54
CA THR A 41 -3.85 1.58 -5.49
C THR A 41 -2.38 2.02 -5.46
N LEU A 42 -1.81 2.33 -4.29
CA LEU A 42 -0.40 2.78 -4.21
C LEU A 42 0.61 1.70 -4.62
N LYS A 43 0.33 0.42 -4.33
CA LYS A 43 1.20 -0.70 -4.75
C LYS A 43 1.12 -0.93 -6.27
N ALA A 44 -0.06 -0.78 -6.85
CA ALA A 44 -0.24 -0.79 -8.30
C ALA A 44 0.54 0.35 -8.96
N LEU A 45 0.36 1.60 -8.49
CA LEU A 45 1.09 2.76 -9.01
C LEU A 45 2.61 2.57 -8.89
N SER A 46 3.11 2.00 -7.80
CA SER A 46 4.55 1.72 -7.63
C SER A 46 5.08 0.67 -8.60
N SER A 47 4.26 -0.32 -8.98
CA SER A 47 4.66 -1.38 -9.92
C SER A 47 4.55 -0.92 -11.37
N ASP A 48 3.63 0.02 -11.64
CA ASP A 48 3.29 0.50 -12.98
C ASP A 48 4.10 1.74 -13.42
N GLN A 49 4.98 2.27 -12.57
CA GLN A 49 5.76 3.50 -12.85
C GLN A 49 7.03 3.27 -13.71
N HIS A 50 7.38 2.02 -14.02
CA HIS A 50 8.52 1.64 -14.85
C HIS A 50 8.06 1.05 -16.18
N THR A 51 8.11 1.84 -17.26
CA THR A 51 7.58 1.42 -18.58
C THR A 51 8.32 0.24 -19.20
N SER A 52 9.54 -0.07 -18.73
CA SER A 52 10.34 -1.22 -19.19
C SER A 52 9.85 -2.57 -18.68
N VAL A 53 9.17 -2.60 -17.53
CA VAL A 53 8.73 -3.85 -16.86
C VAL A 53 7.23 -3.95 -16.69
N THR A 54 6.50 -2.84 -16.74
CA THR A 54 5.04 -2.84 -16.66
C THR A 54 4.38 -3.28 -17.97
N GLN A 55 3.09 -3.61 -17.88
CA GLN A 55 2.26 -4.08 -18.98
C GLN A 55 0.86 -3.44 -18.93
N PRO A 56 0.10 -3.47 -20.05
CA PRO A 56 -1.33 -3.19 -20.03
C PRO A 56 -2.12 -4.16 -19.12
N ILE A 57 -3.30 -3.75 -18.68
CA ILE A 57 -4.21 -4.60 -17.89
C ILE A 57 -4.78 -5.71 -18.77
N SER A 58 -5.15 -5.38 -20.01
CA SER A 58 -5.67 -6.32 -21.01
C SER A 58 -4.78 -6.30 -22.25
N LEU A 59 -4.64 -7.46 -22.89
CA LEU A 59 -3.93 -7.61 -24.15
C LEU A 59 -4.94 -7.61 -25.30
N LYS A 60 -4.65 -6.86 -26.37
CA LYS A 60 -5.51 -6.78 -27.56
C LYS A 60 -5.66 -8.11 -28.29
N GLU A 61 -4.66 -8.97 -28.19
CA GLU A 61 -4.65 -10.29 -28.81
C GLU A 61 -4.59 -11.39 -27.75
N ASN A 62 -5.18 -12.55 -28.08
CA ASN A 62 -5.08 -13.75 -27.25
C ASN A 62 -3.62 -14.19 -27.21
N SER A 63 -2.97 -14.05 -26.05
CA SER A 63 -1.66 -14.64 -25.82
C SER A 63 -1.80 -15.93 -25.03
N GLY A 64 -0.99 -16.93 -25.35
CA GLY A 64 -0.82 -18.13 -24.52
C GLY A 64 0.13 -17.89 -23.33
N ARG A 65 0.73 -16.70 -23.24
CA ARG A 65 1.67 -16.32 -22.18
C ARG A 65 0.91 -15.82 -20.96
N ILE A 66 0.37 -16.75 -20.18
CA ILE A 66 -0.10 -16.50 -18.82
C ILE A 66 1.13 -16.26 -17.90
N HIS A 67 2.22 -16.98 -18.17
CA HIS A 67 3.47 -16.88 -17.42
C HIS A 67 4.29 -15.65 -17.85
N GLY A 68 4.39 -14.67 -16.93
CA GLY A 68 5.15 -13.42 -17.12
C GLY A 68 4.32 -12.15 -16.94
N GLN A 69 3.00 -12.27 -16.74
CA GLN A 69 2.16 -11.14 -16.39
C GLN A 69 2.39 -10.72 -14.94
N ASP A 70 2.64 -9.43 -14.69
CA ASP A 70 2.73 -8.91 -13.34
C ASP A 70 1.35 -8.99 -12.66
N ILE A 71 1.25 -9.89 -11.69
CA ILE A 71 0.04 -10.15 -10.89
C ILE A 71 -0.47 -8.85 -10.27
N LYS A 72 0.42 -7.93 -9.84
CA LYS A 72 0.01 -6.64 -9.27
C LYS A 72 -0.69 -5.75 -10.30
N ILE A 73 -0.32 -5.84 -11.58
CA ILE A 73 -1.01 -5.08 -12.63
C ILE A 73 -2.42 -5.66 -12.86
N ILE A 74 -2.55 -6.98 -13.00
CA ILE A 74 -3.86 -7.60 -13.28
C ILE A 74 -4.81 -7.43 -12.10
N TYR A 75 -4.35 -7.69 -10.88
CA TYR A 75 -5.17 -7.63 -9.68
C TYR A 75 -5.31 -6.19 -9.18
N ASN A 76 -4.20 -5.52 -8.85
CA ASN A 76 -4.27 -4.24 -8.15
C ASN A 76 -4.58 -3.06 -9.09
N LYS A 77 -3.91 -2.94 -10.24
CA LYS A 77 -4.25 -1.89 -11.22
C LYS A 77 -5.64 -2.15 -11.80
N GLY A 78 -5.98 -3.41 -12.11
CA GLY A 78 -7.33 -3.81 -12.50
C GLY A 78 -8.39 -3.33 -11.50
N ALA A 79 -8.23 -3.66 -10.21
CA ALA A 79 -9.15 -3.22 -9.16
C ALA A 79 -9.22 -1.69 -9.02
N ALA A 80 -8.08 -1.00 -9.05
CA ALA A 80 -8.05 0.46 -8.91
C ALA A 80 -8.73 1.17 -10.09
N VAL A 81 -8.56 0.66 -11.31
CA VAL A 81 -9.27 1.17 -12.50
C VAL A 81 -10.76 0.86 -12.42
N ILE A 82 -11.18 -0.33 -11.96
CA ILE A 82 -12.61 -0.64 -11.75
C ILE A 82 -13.22 0.30 -10.72
N ARG A 83 -12.54 0.55 -9.59
CA ARG A 83 -12.99 1.52 -8.57
C ARG A 83 -13.10 2.93 -9.15
N MET A 84 -12.13 3.35 -9.96
CA MET A 84 -12.19 4.66 -10.64
C MET A 84 -13.40 4.74 -11.57
N ILE A 85 -13.68 3.68 -12.35
CA ILE A 85 -14.86 3.59 -13.20
C ILE A 85 -16.14 3.68 -12.36
N GLU A 86 -16.25 2.93 -11.25
CA GLU A 86 -17.38 3.01 -10.32
C GLU A 86 -17.57 4.44 -9.79
N SER A 87 -16.49 5.11 -9.39
CA SER A 87 -16.52 6.51 -8.92
C SER A 87 -16.91 7.50 -10.02
N THR A 88 -16.58 7.24 -11.29
CA THR A 88 -16.97 8.07 -12.44
C THR A 88 -18.46 7.94 -12.75
N ILE A 89 -19.00 6.73 -12.70
CA ILE A 89 -20.35 6.43 -13.20
C ILE A 89 -21.41 6.37 -12.09
N GLY A 90 -20.97 6.30 -10.84
CA GLY A 90 -21.82 6.17 -9.66
C GLY A 90 -22.08 4.70 -9.29
N GLU A 91 -22.09 4.43 -7.99
CA GLU A 91 -22.23 3.08 -7.43
C GLU A 91 -23.55 2.40 -7.83
N GLU A 92 -24.66 3.13 -7.90
CA GLU A 92 -25.95 2.56 -8.27
C GLU A 92 -25.95 2.06 -9.73
N VAL A 93 -25.42 2.87 -10.64
CA VAL A 93 -25.29 2.56 -12.07
C VAL A 93 -24.35 1.38 -12.24
N PHE A 94 -23.20 1.41 -11.55
CA PHE A 94 -22.22 0.34 -11.56
C PHE A 94 -22.83 -0.99 -11.09
N ARG A 95 -23.57 -0.97 -9.98
CA ARG A 95 -24.25 -2.17 -9.44
C ARG A 95 -25.30 -2.73 -10.39
N LYS A 96 -26.12 -1.87 -11.00
CA LYS A 96 -27.11 -2.32 -12.00
C LYS A 96 -26.44 -2.92 -13.23
N GLY A 97 -25.36 -2.31 -13.72
CA GLY A 97 -24.58 -2.81 -14.85
C GLY A 97 -23.94 -4.16 -14.56
N LEU A 98 -23.35 -4.30 -13.37
CA LEU A 98 -22.76 -5.55 -12.91
C LEU A 98 -23.82 -6.65 -12.73
N ASN A 99 -24.98 -6.33 -12.16
CA ASN A 99 -26.07 -7.29 -12.02
C ASN A 99 -26.55 -7.81 -13.38
N LEU A 100 -26.78 -6.90 -14.33
CA LEU A 100 -27.17 -7.27 -15.70
C LEU A 100 -26.11 -8.14 -16.37
N TYR A 101 -24.83 -7.78 -16.25
CA TYR A 101 -23.73 -8.58 -16.78
C TYR A 101 -23.69 -10.00 -16.19
N LEU A 102 -23.85 -10.13 -14.87
CA LEU A 102 -23.84 -11.44 -14.22
C LEU A 102 -25.03 -12.32 -14.63
N ILE A 103 -26.20 -11.71 -14.88
CA ILE A 103 -27.40 -12.42 -15.35
C ILE A 103 -27.24 -12.82 -16.83
N ASP A 104 -26.88 -11.87 -17.71
CA ASP A 104 -26.75 -12.09 -19.16
C ASP A 104 -25.71 -13.18 -19.49
N PHE A 105 -24.67 -13.32 -18.66
CA PHE A 105 -23.56 -14.25 -18.86
C PHE A 105 -23.47 -15.36 -17.81
N ALA A 106 -24.56 -15.62 -17.07
CA ALA A 106 -24.60 -16.70 -16.08
C ALA A 106 -24.24 -18.05 -16.72
N TYR A 107 -23.32 -18.80 -16.09
CA TYR A 107 -22.85 -20.12 -16.54
C TYR A 107 -22.20 -20.14 -17.94
N THR A 108 -21.80 -18.99 -18.48
CA THR A 108 -21.12 -18.87 -19.78
C THR A 108 -19.85 -18.01 -19.68
N ASN A 109 -19.20 -17.75 -20.81
CA ASN A 109 -18.01 -16.92 -20.87
C ASN A 109 -18.31 -15.54 -21.44
N ALA A 110 -17.79 -14.50 -20.78
CA ALA A 110 -17.84 -13.11 -21.24
C ALA A 110 -16.43 -12.52 -21.37
N GLY A 111 -16.24 -11.61 -22.33
CA GLY A 111 -15.06 -10.77 -22.47
C GLY A 111 -15.40 -9.30 -22.22
N LYS A 112 -14.41 -8.42 -22.41
CA LYS A 112 -14.54 -6.98 -22.15
C LYS A 112 -15.70 -6.33 -22.93
N ASN A 113 -15.91 -6.67 -24.19
CA ASN A 113 -16.99 -6.07 -24.99
C ASN A 113 -18.39 -6.45 -24.45
N ASP A 114 -18.55 -7.64 -23.90
CA ASP A 114 -19.81 -8.10 -23.28
C ASP A 114 -20.10 -7.33 -21.99
N PHE A 115 -19.06 -7.14 -21.18
CA PHE A 115 -19.09 -6.31 -19.98
C PHE A 115 -19.53 -4.88 -20.31
N LEU A 116 -18.87 -4.24 -21.29
CA LEU A 116 -19.22 -2.87 -21.70
C LEU A 116 -20.61 -2.77 -22.32
N THR A 117 -21.05 -3.79 -23.06
CA THR A 117 -22.40 -3.84 -23.63
C THR A 117 -23.46 -3.83 -22.53
N SER A 118 -23.24 -4.60 -21.46
CA SER A 118 -24.13 -4.64 -20.30
C SER A 118 -24.23 -3.29 -19.60
N PHE A 119 -23.09 -2.63 -19.37
CA PHE A 119 -23.05 -1.28 -18.79
C PHE A 119 -23.66 -0.23 -19.72
N SER A 120 -23.46 -0.34 -21.03
CA SER A 120 -24.05 0.56 -22.04
C SER A 120 -25.57 0.52 -22.07
N LYS A 121 -26.17 -0.67 -21.85
CA LYS A 121 -27.63 -0.79 -21.71
C LYS A 121 -28.13 0.03 -20.51
N ILE A 122 -27.40 -0.01 -19.39
CA ILE A 122 -27.74 0.79 -18.21
C ILE A 122 -27.54 2.28 -18.48
N PHE A 123 -26.43 2.69 -19.11
CA PHE A 123 -26.18 4.09 -19.47
C PHE A 123 -27.30 4.72 -20.31
N LYS A 124 -27.83 3.98 -21.29
CA LYS A 124 -28.97 4.44 -22.11
C LYS A 124 -30.28 4.56 -21.32
N ALA A 125 -30.39 3.88 -20.18
CA ALA A 125 -31.58 3.85 -19.35
C ALA A 125 -31.54 4.86 -18.19
N ILE A 126 -30.39 5.49 -17.93
CA ILE A 126 -30.28 6.57 -16.94
C ILE A 126 -30.77 7.87 -17.58
N ASP A 127 -31.27 8.79 -16.75
CA ASP A 127 -31.57 10.15 -17.16
C ASP A 127 -30.36 10.78 -17.87
N HIS A 128 -30.55 11.31 -19.08
CA HIS A 128 -29.50 11.94 -19.88
C HIS A 128 -28.76 13.04 -19.12
N HIS A 129 -29.42 13.70 -18.16
CA HIS A 129 -28.80 14.72 -17.31
C HIS A 129 -27.80 14.16 -16.27
N ARG A 130 -27.74 12.84 -16.09
CA ARG A 130 -26.81 12.15 -15.18
C ARG A 130 -25.72 11.37 -15.92
N ASP A 131 -25.62 11.50 -17.24
CA ASP A 131 -24.56 10.87 -18.03
C ASP A 131 -23.22 11.61 -17.79
N PRO A 132 -22.22 10.97 -17.15
CA PRO A 132 -20.92 11.60 -16.89
C PRO A 132 -20.14 11.89 -18.17
N PHE A 133 -20.52 11.32 -19.31
CA PHE A 133 -19.86 11.54 -20.60
C PHE A 133 -20.57 12.62 -21.44
N LEU A 134 -21.65 13.22 -20.93
CA LEU A 134 -22.38 14.28 -21.64
C LEU A 134 -21.45 15.47 -21.94
N GLY A 135 -21.42 15.88 -23.22
CA GLY A 135 -20.57 16.98 -23.68
C GLY A 135 -19.10 16.59 -23.97
N THR A 136 -18.72 15.33 -23.71
CA THR A 136 -17.43 14.80 -24.18
C THR A 136 -17.53 14.30 -25.62
N ASN A 137 -16.39 14.19 -26.31
CA ASN A 137 -16.30 13.62 -27.67
C ASN A 137 -16.00 12.11 -27.66
N PHE A 138 -16.15 11.44 -26.51
CA PHE A 138 -15.77 10.04 -26.33
C PHE A 138 -16.82 9.29 -25.51
N SER A 139 -16.88 7.97 -25.66
CA SER A 139 -17.80 7.11 -24.94
C SER A 139 -17.15 6.43 -23.73
N VAL A 140 -17.95 5.74 -22.93
CA VAL A 140 -17.44 4.86 -21.87
C VAL A 140 -16.48 3.79 -22.39
N TYR A 141 -16.64 3.34 -23.65
CA TYR A 141 -15.72 2.39 -24.29
C TYR A 141 -14.34 3.02 -24.47
N ASP A 142 -14.29 4.22 -25.04
CA ASP A 142 -13.04 4.93 -25.31
C ASP A 142 -12.31 5.28 -24.01
N TYR A 143 -13.07 5.65 -22.98
CA TYR A 143 -12.55 5.88 -21.63
C TYR A 143 -11.88 4.61 -21.10
N ILE A 144 -12.61 3.49 -21.01
CA ILE A 144 -12.07 2.25 -20.44
C ILE A 144 -10.90 1.72 -21.27
N ASP A 145 -10.95 1.82 -22.60
CA ASP A 145 -9.88 1.41 -23.51
C ASP A 145 -8.57 2.16 -23.25
N SER A 146 -8.67 3.46 -22.95
CA SER A 146 -7.50 4.27 -22.59
C SER A 146 -6.79 3.78 -21.32
N TRP A 147 -7.49 3.09 -20.41
CA TRP A 147 -6.93 2.59 -19.16
C TRP A 147 -6.48 1.13 -19.20
N ILE A 148 -7.19 0.28 -19.94
CA ILE A 148 -6.88 -1.17 -19.92
C ILE A 148 -5.81 -1.57 -20.93
N TYR A 149 -5.70 -0.90 -22.08
CA TYR A 149 -4.78 -1.27 -23.16
C TYR A 149 -3.46 -0.50 -23.13
N GLN A 150 -3.32 0.46 -22.24
CA GLN A 150 -2.10 1.26 -22.10
C GLN A 150 -1.34 0.86 -20.84
N LYS A 151 -0.01 0.82 -20.96
CA LYS A 151 0.90 0.62 -19.82
C LYS A 151 1.17 1.94 -19.11
N GLY A 152 1.47 1.88 -17.82
CA GLY A 152 1.67 3.08 -17.02
C GLY A 152 0.38 3.83 -16.70
N PHE A 153 0.55 5.06 -16.21
CA PHE A 153 -0.53 5.95 -15.79
C PHE A 153 -0.07 7.42 -15.86
N PRO A 154 -1.00 8.39 -15.84
CA PRO A 154 -0.65 9.79 -15.94
C PRO A 154 -0.16 10.38 -14.62
N LEU A 155 0.83 11.27 -14.73
CA LEU A 155 1.13 12.32 -13.78
C LEU A 155 0.37 13.59 -14.20
N LEU A 156 -0.49 14.06 -13.31
CA LEU A 156 -1.22 15.31 -13.49
C LEU A 156 -0.45 16.46 -12.88
N LYS A 157 -0.12 17.47 -13.67
CA LYS A 157 0.50 18.70 -13.19
C LYS A 157 -0.55 19.75 -12.92
N VAL A 158 -0.55 20.30 -11.72
CA VAL A 158 -1.49 21.32 -11.24
C VAL A 158 -0.74 22.64 -11.04
N ARG A 159 -1.08 23.65 -11.84
CA ARG A 159 -0.54 25.00 -11.76
C ARG A 159 -1.60 25.97 -11.28
N LYS A 160 -1.31 26.77 -10.25
CA LYS A 160 -2.21 27.83 -9.79
C LYS A 160 -1.94 29.11 -10.57
N VAL A 161 -2.94 29.63 -11.26
CA VAL A 161 -2.84 30.90 -12.01
C VAL A 161 -3.93 31.85 -11.53
N GLY A 162 -3.55 32.82 -10.70
CA GLY A 162 -4.51 33.72 -10.06
C GLY A 162 -5.55 32.94 -9.23
N ASN A 163 -6.79 32.95 -9.71
CA ASN A 163 -7.95 32.33 -9.04
C ASN A 163 -8.39 30.99 -9.67
N TYR A 164 -7.61 30.45 -10.61
CA TYR A 164 -7.91 29.15 -11.24
C TYR A 164 -6.71 28.20 -11.18
N PHE A 165 -6.99 26.93 -11.41
CA PHE A 165 -6.01 25.86 -11.52
C PHE A 165 -5.98 25.34 -12.95
N GLU A 166 -4.80 25.34 -13.56
CA GLU A 166 -4.57 24.68 -14.85
C GLU A 166 -4.01 23.27 -14.60
N ILE A 167 -4.64 22.28 -15.22
CA ILE A 167 -4.24 20.87 -15.08
C ILE A 167 -3.89 20.31 -16.44
N THR A 168 -2.74 19.64 -16.50
CA THR A 168 -2.23 18.94 -17.69
C THR A 168 -1.77 17.53 -17.31
N GLN A 169 -1.66 16.65 -18.31
CA GLN A 169 -1.22 15.28 -18.10
C GLN A 169 0.05 14.96 -18.91
N LYS A 170 0.85 14.04 -18.36
CA LYS A 170 1.89 13.32 -19.07
C LYS A 170 2.07 11.95 -18.42
N ILE A 171 2.65 10.98 -19.12
CA ILE A 171 3.01 9.71 -18.49
C ILE A 171 3.99 9.93 -17.32
N LEU A 172 3.79 9.19 -16.22
CA LEU A 172 4.85 8.99 -15.23
C LEU A 172 5.68 7.77 -15.63
N ASP A 173 6.94 8.01 -15.97
CA ASP A 173 7.89 6.95 -16.31
C ASP A 173 9.22 7.20 -15.58
N PHE A 174 9.67 6.21 -14.81
CA PHE A 174 10.95 6.24 -14.12
C PHE A 174 12.12 5.89 -15.05
N ASP A 175 11.84 5.22 -16.18
CA ASP A 175 12.86 4.77 -17.12
C ASP A 175 13.20 5.84 -18.18
N ASN A 176 12.42 6.94 -18.24
CA ASN A 176 12.53 8.04 -19.19
C ASN A 176 12.61 7.59 -20.66
N LYS A 177 11.82 6.59 -21.05
CA LYS A 177 11.78 6.10 -22.44
C LYS A 177 10.94 7.02 -23.33
N SER A 178 11.55 7.54 -24.38
CA SER A 178 10.92 8.48 -25.33
C SER A 178 9.72 7.87 -26.09
N GLU A 179 9.70 6.56 -26.28
CA GLU A 179 8.64 5.83 -27.00
C GLU A 179 7.23 6.06 -26.40
N PHE A 180 7.14 6.30 -25.08
CA PHE A 180 5.87 6.48 -24.37
C PHE A 180 5.57 7.94 -24.02
N ALA A 181 6.39 8.90 -24.46
CA ALA A 181 6.28 10.30 -24.04
C ALA A 181 4.94 10.95 -24.40
N ASN A 182 4.31 10.49 -25.50
CA ASN A 182 3.02 11.00 -25.98
C ASN A 182 1.82 10.18 -25.48
N THR A 183 2.02 9.16 -24.64
CA THR A 183 0.90 8.39 -24.08
C THR A 183 0.06 9.27 -23.15
N GLN A 184 -1.24 9.32 -23.42
CA GLN A 184 -2.21 10.09 -22.66
C GLN A 184 -3.46 9.26 -22.41
N TRP A 185 -4.26 9.68 -21.44
CA TRP A 185 -5.46 9.00 -20.99
C TRP A 185 -6.66 9.93 -21.05
N LYS A 186 -7.85 9.35 -21.09
CA LYS A 186 -9.09 10.07 -20.79
C LYS A 186 -9.27 10.04 -19.28
N VAL A 187 -8.90 11.13 -18.61
CA VAL A 187 -8.77 11.14 -17.14
C VAL A 187 -9.99 11.78 -16.49
N PRO A 188 -10.73 11.05 -15.62
CA PRO A 188 -11.77 11.63 -14.80
C PRO A 188 -11.10 12.44 -13.68
N ILE A 189 -11.39 13.73 -13.65
CA ILE A 189 -10.88 14.68 -12.68
C ILE A 189 -11.93 14.87 -11.60
N PHE A 190 -11.65 14.32 -10.42
CA PHE A 190 -12.50 14.48 -9.25
C PHE A 190 -12.12 15.74 -8.47
N THR A 191 -13.09 16.61 -8.24
CA THR A 191 -12.96 17.81 -7.40
C THR A 191 -14.06 17.87 -6.36
N ARG A 192 -13.86 18.74 -5.37
CA ARG A 192 -14.86 19.02 -4.33
C ARG A 192 -15.06 20.51 -4.20
N GLU A 193 -16.23 20.99 -4.58
CA GLU A 193 -16.65 22.38 -4.39
C GLU A 193 -17.88 22.41 -3.49
N ASN A 194 -17.86 23.25 -2.44
CA ASN A 194 -18.97 23.41 -1.49
C ASN A 194 -19.53 22.08 -0.91
N GLN A 195 -18.66 21.11 -0.65
CA GLN A 195 -19.01 19.75 -0.17
C GLN A 195 -19.70 18.85 -1.21
N HIS A 196 -19.90 19.31 -2.43
CA HIS A 196 -20.36 18.50 -3.54
C HIS A 196 -19.16 17.94 -4.32
N ASN A 197 -19.25 16.65 -4.66
CA ASN A 197 -18.27 16.02 -5.53
C ASN A 197 -18.61 16.39 -6.97
N GLU A 198 -17.59 16.81 -7.71
CA GLU A 198 -17.70 17.14 -9.13
C GLU A 198 -16.79 16.24 -9.94
N LEU A 199 -17.27 15.88 -11.13
CA LEU A 199 -16.53 15.14 -12.12
C LEU A 199 -16.28 16.04 -13.33
N ASN A 200 -15.01 16.19 -13.67
CA ASN A 200 -14.55 16.88 -14.86
C ASN A 200 -13.73 15.92 -15.73
N TRP A 201 -13.45 16.28 -16.98
CA TRP A 201 -12.65 15.44 -17.89
C TRP A 201 -11.40 16.16 -18.37
N LEU A 202 -10.26 15.47 -18.23
CA LEU A 202 -9.02 15.84 -18.90
C LEU A 202 -8.82 14.90 -20.09
N GLU A 203 -9.09 15.42 -21.28
CA GLU A 203 -8.92 14.72 -22.56
C GLU A 203 -7.46 14.71 -23.04
N GLU A 204 -7.19 13.85 -24.01
CA GLU A 204 -5.94 13.77 -24.74
C GLU A 204 -5.69 15.09 -25.49
N GLY A 205 -4.46 15.60 -25.43
CA GLY A 205 -4.00 16.84 -26.07
C GLY A 205 -4.54 18.12 -25.44
N LYS A 206 -5.41 18.03 -24.44
CA LYS A 206 -6.05 19.19 -23.81
C LYS A 206 -5.47 19.51 -22.43
N LYS A 207 -5.79 20.71 -21.97
CA LYS A 207 -5.65 21.15 -20.58
C LYS A 207 -7.02 21.48 -20.04
N ILE A 208 -7.21 21.36 -18.74
CA ILE A 208 -8.44 21.80 -18.07
C ILE A 208 -8.15 22.99 -17.16
N ILE A 209 -9.09 23.93 -17.10
CA ILE A 209 -9.08 25.08 -16.21
C ILE A 209 -10.20 24.89 -15.21
N LEU A 210 -9.86 24.82 -13.92
CA LEU A 210 -10.82 24.69 -12.83
C LEU A 210 -10.80 25.98 -12.01
N LEU A 211 -11.95 26.63 -11.93
CA LEU A 211 -12.18 27.70 -10.97
C LEU A 211 -12.35 27.06 -9.60
N HIS A 212 -11.72 27.63 -8.57
CA HIS A 212 -11.88 27.11 -7.21
C HIS A 212 -11.93 28.27 -6.24
N GLY A 213 -13.09 28.47 -5.61
CA GLY A 213 -13.30 29.57 -4.67
C GLY A 213 -12.59 29.39 -3.32
N SER A 214 -12.12 28.18 -3.00
CA SER A 214 -11.46 27.90 -1.72
C SER A 214 -9.97 28.23 -1.74
N ARG A 215 -9.45 28.62 -0.58
CA ARG A 215 -8.01 28.84 -0.36
C ARG A 215 -7.18 27.56 -0.58
N THR A 216 -7.79 26.40 -0.38
CA THR A 216 -7.14 25.09 -0.45
C THR A 216 -7.85 24.20 -1.45
N PHE A 217 -7.07 23.72 -2.41
CA PHE A 217 -7.46 22.87 -3.53
C PHE A 217 -6.61 21.61 -3.48
N VAL A 218 -7.26 20.46 -3.50
CA VAL A 218 -6.61 19.17 -3.67
C VAL A 218 -7.35 18.47 -4.79
N LEU A 219 -6.60 18.09 -5.82
CA LEU A 219 -7.12 17.28 -6.91
C LEU A 219 -7.34 15.86 -6.40
N ASP A 220 -8.52 15.29 -6.68
CA ASP A 220 -8.92 13.95 -6.24
C ASP A 220 -8.87 13.75 -4.72
N PRO A 221 -9.69 14.50 -3.95
CA PRO A 221 -9.60 14.53 -2.49
C PRO A 221 -10.00 13.21 -1.79
N ASP A 222 -10.48 12.20 -2.50
CA ASP A 222 -10.78 10.87 -1.93
C ASP A 222 -9.96 9.74 -2.56
N PHE A 223 -9.04 10.10 -3.46
CA PHE A 223 -8.17 9.19 -4.17
C PHE A 223 -8.94 8.08 -4.91
N HIS A 224 -9.86 8.51 -5.77
CA HIS A 224 -10.60 7.64 -6.69
C HIS A 224 -9.83 7.40 -7.98
N GLY A 225 -9.01 8.35 -8.41
CA GLY A 225 -8.26 8.32 -9.65
C GLY A 225 -7.00 7.45 -9.59
N TYR A 226 -6.75 6.72 -10.68
CA TYR A 226 -5.50 5.97 -10.88
C TYR A 226 -4.42 6.86 -11.51
N TYR A 227 -4.01 7.91 -10.80
CA TYR A 227 -3.00 8.86 -11.26
C TYR A 227 -2.27 9.52 -10.09
N ARG A 228 -1.12 10.13 -10.37
CA ARG A 228 -0.37 10.94 -9.39
C ARG A 228 -0.52 12.43 -9.68
N VAL A 229 -0.33 13.26 -8.66
CA VAL A 229 -0.49 14.72 -8.78
C VAL A 229 0.80 15.45 -8.40
N GLU A 230 1.29 16.30 -9.31
CA GLU A 230 2.41 17.22 -9.12
C GLU A 230 1.87 18.65 -8.99
N TYR A 231 1.92 19.22 -7.80
CA TYR A 231 1.63 20.64 -7.57
C TYR A 231 2.89 21.50 -7.74
N GLU A 232 2.72 22.80 -7.97
CA GLU A 232 3.81 23.77 -7.90
C GLU A 232 4.48 23.81 -6.51
N LEU A 233 5.78 24.12 -6.46
CA LEU A 233 6.58 24.10 -5.22
C LEU A 233 6.00 24.98 -4.10
N ASN A 234 5.50 26.18 -4.44
CA ASN A 234 4.86 27.06 -3.46
C ASN A 234 3.54 26.48 -2.93
N TYR A 235 2.85 25.70 -3.76
CA TYR A 235 1.59 25.07 -3.39
C TYR A 235 1.81 23.89 -2.44
N TRP A 236 2.88 23.11 -2.63
CA TRP A 236 3.30 22.09 -1.66
C TRP A 236 3.51 22.67 -0.26
N LYS A 237 4.09 23.86 -0.14
CA LYS A 237 4.25 24.54 1.14
C LYS A 237 2.90 24.80 1.82
N LEU A 238 1.92 25.30 1.06
CA LEU A 238 0.56 25.55 1.56
C LEU A 238 -0.11 24.24 2.04
N LEU A 239 0.05 23.15 1.30
CA LEU A 239 -0.47 21.83 1.69
C LEU A 239 0.20 21.31 2.98
N ILE A 240 1.52 21.50 3.12
CA ILE A 240 2.26 21.15 4.34
C ILE A 240 1.75 21.96 5.53
N ASP A 241 1.63 23.28 5.39
CA ASP A 241 1.16 24.16 6.47
C ASP A 241 -0.24 23.75 6.95
N HIS A 242 -1.13 23.38 6.02
CA HIS A 242 -2.45 22.82 6.35
C HIS A 242 -2.39 21.48 7.09
N LEU A 243 -1.54 20.55 6.65
CA LEU A 243 -1.36 19.25 7.31
C LEU A 243 -0.82 19.43 8.74
N LEU A 244 0.16 20.32 8.93
CA LEU A 244 0.73 20.58 10.25
C LEU A 244 -0.26 21.27 11.20
N TYR A 245 -1.08 22.19 10.69
CA TYR A 245 -2.07 22.91 11.50
C TYR A 245 -3.31 22.07 11.81
N LYS A 246 -3.92 21.46 10.79
CA LYS A 246 -5.18 20.70 10.90
C LYS A 246 -5.28 19.60 9.83
N HIS A 247 -4.48 18.54 9.97
CA HIS A 247 -4.49 17.40 9.05
C HIS A 247 -5.88 16.80 8.83
N ASN A 248 -6.77 16.77 9.84
CA ASN A 248 -8.14 16.24 9.74
C ASN A 248 -9.06 17.04 8.80
N TYR A 249 -8.63 18.19 8.27
CA TYR A 249 -9.34 18.84 7.16
C TYR A 249 -9.33 17.99 5.89
N PHE A 250 -8.25 17.25 5.66
CA PHE A 250 -8.12 16.32 4.54
C PHE A 250 -8.60 14.93 4.95
N SER A 251 -9.25 14.23 4.02
CA SER A 251 -9.58 12.81 4.20
C SER A 251 -8.31 11.98 4.39
N VAL A 252 -8.42 10.81 5.03
CA VAL A 252 -7.27 9.91 5.22
C VAL A 252 -6.64 9.56 3.86
N SER A 253 -7.47 9.31 2.84
CA SER A 253 -7.06 9.05 1.46
C SER A 253 -6.31 10.22 0.81
N THR A 254 -6.72 11.47 1.07
CA THR A 254 -5.92 12.64 0.64
C THR A 254 -4.57 12.65 1.33
N ARG A 255 -4.53 12.47 2.65
CA ARG A 255 -3.29 12.58 3.43
C ARG A 255 -2.25 11.54 3.00
N LEU A 256 -2.69 10.30 2.79
CA LEU A 256 -1.80 9.24 2.29
C LEU A 256 -1.38 9.50 0.84
N LYS A 257 -2.28 9.99 -0.02
CA LYS A 257 -1.97 10.32 -1.42
C LYS A 257 -0.93 11.43 -1.53
N LEU A 258 -1.12 12.55 -0.81
CA LEU A 258 -0.19 13.67 -0.79
C LEU A 258 1.20 13.24 -0.31
N LEU A 259 1.24 12.41 0.73
CA LEU A 259 2.48 11.90 1.28
C LEU A 259 3.20 10.99 0.27
N ASP A 260 2.49 10.04 -0.33
CA ASP A 260 3.04 9.11 -1.31
C ASP A 260 3.53 9.83 -2.59
N ASP A 261 2.69 10.71 -3.15
CA ASP A 261 3.02 11.50 -4.33
C ASP A 261 4.26 12.37 -4.08
N ALA A 262 4.37 13.03 -2.92
CA ALA A 262 5.54 13.85 -2.59
C ALA A 262 6.84 13.03 -2.53
N PHE A 263 6.83 11.82 -1.94
CA PHE A 263 8.02 10.96 -1.92
C PHE A 263 8.41 10.47 -3.31
N VAL A 264 7.43 10.04 -4.12
CA VAL A 264 7.66 9.57 -5.50
C VAL A 264 8.19 10.69 -6.41
N LEU A 265 7.64 11.90 -6.27
CA LEU A 265 8.12 13.06 -7.01
C LEU A 265 9.54 13.46 -6.57
N ALA A 266 9.88 13.31 -5.29
CA ALA A 266 11.25 13.56 -4.83
C ALA A 266 12.24 12.51 -5.31
N GLU A 267 11.82 11.24 -5.36
CA GLU A 267 12.63 10.14 -5.90
C GLU A 267 12.98 10.34 -7.38
N THR A 268 12.06 10.91 -8.15
CA THR A 268 12.28 11.24 -9.57
C THR A 268 12.92 12.61 -9.79
N GLY A 269 13.37 13.30 -8.73
CA GLY A 269 14.04 14.60 -8.81
C GLY A 269 13.14 15.77 -9.21
N ARG A 270 11.81 15.59 -9.19
CA ARG A 270 10.83 16.62 -9.59
C ARG A 270 10.59 17.66 -8.51
N ILE A 271 10.72 17.25 -7.25
CA ILE A 271 10.67 18.13 -6.09
C ILE A 271 11.82 17.81 -5.13
N PRO A 272 12.28 18.77 -4.30
CA PRO A 272 13.30 18.48 -3.29
C PRO A 272 12.77 17.55 -2.19
N TYR A 273 13.59 16.62 -1.69
CA TYR A 273 13.26 15.77 -0.54
C TYR A 273 12.90 16.54 0.74
N THR A 274 13.28 17.81 0.85
CA THR A 274 12.86 18.67 1.97
C THR A 274 11.33 18.83 2.03
N ILE A 275 10.61 18.70 0.91
CA ILE A 275 9.15 18.77 0.86
C ILE A 275 8.50 17.55 1.54
N PRO A 276 8.69 16.29 1.06
CA PRO A 276 8.09 15.14 1.71
C PRO A 276 8.57 14.95 3.16
N MET A 277 9.84 15.28 3.48
CA MET A 277 10.36 15.20 4.85
C MET A 277 9.73 16.23 5.80
N LYS A 278 9.39 17.44 5.33
CA LYS A 278 8.62 18.40 6.12
C LYS A 278 7.16 17.98 6.24
N MET A 279 6.59 17.42 5.17
CA MET A 279 5.24 16.90 5.18
C MET A 279 5.09 15.80 6.23
N SER A 280 5.98 14.81 6.28
CA SER A 280 5.89 13.70 7.24
C SER A 280 5.87 14.12 8.72
N LEU A 281 6.26 15.36 9.06
CA LEU A 281 6.15 15.88 10.42
C LEU A 281 4.70 15.90 10.96
N TYR A 282 3.67 15.99 10.09
CA TYR A 282 2.28 15.92 10.55
C TYR A 282 1.93 14.57 11.19
N LEU A 283 2.69 13.51 10.89
CA LEU A 283 2.44 12.16 11.42
C LEU A 283 2.53 12.10 12.95
N ARG A 284 3.20 13.06 13.60
CA ARG A 284 3.16 13.21 15.07
C ARG A 284 1.73 13.36 15.61
N ASN A 285 0.85 13.98 14.82
CA ASN A 285 -0.54 14.21 15.16
C ASN A 285 -1.49 13.20 14.50
N GLU A 286 -0.99 12.31 13.63
CA GLU A 286 -1.81 11.33 12.93
C GLU A 286 -2.26 10.21 13.88
N THR A 287 -3.52 9.81 13.72
CA THR A 287 -4.17 8.76 14.52
C THR A 287 -4.61 7.56 13.68
N LYS A 288 -4.60 7.70 12.36
CA LYS A 288 -4.93 6.64 11.40
C LYS A 288 -3.68 5.86 11.03
N VAL A 289 -3.83 4.55 10.86
CA VAL A 289 -2.68 3.65 10.59
C VAL A 289 -2.16 3.76 9.16
N VAL A 290 -3.03 3.90 8.16
CA VAL A 290 -2.62 3.85 6.75
C VAL A 290 -1.62 4.94 6.34
N PRO A 291 -1.66 6.20 6.84
CA PRO A 291 -0.62 7.18 6.49
C PRO A 291 0.75 6.83 7.09
N PHE A 292 0.82 6.15 8.24
CA PHE A 292 2.08 5.60 8.76
C PHE A 292 2.60 4.49 7.85
N ILE A 293 1.73 3.58 7.40
CA ILE A 293 2.11 2.50 6.45
C ILE A 293 2.69 3.11 5.17
N THR A 294 2.00 4.10 4.60
CA THR A 294 2.45 4.82 3.39
C THR A 294 3.83 5.47 3.59
N PHE A 295 4.01 6.21 4.69
CA PHE A 295 5.30 6.80 5.04
C PHE A 295 6.40 5.75 5.13
N LEU A 296 6.18 4.70 5.93
CA LEU A 296 7.16 3.66 6.18
C LEU A 296 7.58 2.94 4.90
N SER A 297 6.64 2.64 4.00
CA SER A 297 6.94 2.01 2.71
C SER A 297 7.88 2.85 1.85
N ARG A 298 7.66 4.17 1.80
CA ARG A 298 8.55 5.08 1.06
C ARG A 298 9.88 5.28 1.77
N PHE A 299 9.84 5.41 3.08
CA PHE A 299 11.02 5.65 3.89
C PHE A 299 11.95 4.43 3.96
N GLU A 300 11.42 3.21 3.84
CA GLU A 300 12.20 1.97 3.74
C GLU A 300 13.12 1.98 2.50
N THR A 301 12.65 2.53 1.37
CA THR A 301 13.50 2.71 0.18
C THR A 301 14.67 3.65 0.45
N ILE A 302 14.44 4.71 1.23
CA ILE A 302 15.50 5.65 1.64
C ILE A 302 16.46 4.94 2.60
N LEU A 303 15.95 4.27 3.64
CA LEU A 303 16.75 3.49 4.60
C LEU A 303 17.65 2.48 3.91
N TYR A 304 17.11 1.74 2.94
CA TYR A 304 17.86 0.79 2.13
C TYR A 304 19.01 1.46 1.37
N ARG A 305 18.82 2.66 0.82
CA ARG A 305 19.88 3.37 0.10
C ARG A 305 20.93 3.99 1.03
N VAL A 306 20.54 4.37 2.25
CA VAL A 306 21.43 5.07 3.21
C VAL A 306 21.99 4.16 4.31
N HIS A 307 21.71 2.85 4.31
CA HIS A 307 22.10 1.95 5.40
C HIS A 307 23.61 1.95 5.72
N ARG A 308 24.47 2.22 4.74
CA ARG A 308 25.94 2.32 4.92
C ARG A 308 26.44 3.72 5.23
N HIS A 309 25.56 4.71 5.23
CA HIS A 309 25.92 6.08 5.49
C HIS A 309 26.23 6.25 6.99
N PRO A 310 27.26 7.03 7.39
CA PRO A 310 27.59 7.25 8.81
C PRO A 310 26.41 7.75 9.65
N ASN A 311 25.50 8.50 9.01
CA ASN A 311 24.30 9.06 9.63
C ASN A 311 23.04 8.17 9.51
N ALA A 312 23.15 6.90 9.10
CA ALA A 312 22.00 6.00 8.95
C ALA A 312 21.13 5.92 10.23
N SER A 313 21.77 5.97 11.40
CA SER A 313 21.09 5.96 12.70
C SER A 313 20.15 7.15 12.92
N LEU A 314 20.40 8.30 12.29
CA LEU A 314 19.51 9.46 12.39
C LEU A 314 18.14 9.22 11.76
N PHE A 315 18.06 8.38 10.73
CA PHE A 315 16.79 8.03 10.09
C PHE A 315 15.91 7.18 11.00
N ASN A 316 16.50 6.24 11.76
CA ASN A 316 15.77 5.49 12.78
C ASN A 316 15.29 6.39 13.92
N LYS A 317 16.13 7.35 14.38
CA LYS A 317 15.73 8.36 15.36
C LYS A 317 14.59 9.24 14.84
N TYR A 318 14.59 9.56 13.54
CA TYR A 318 13.51 10.33 12.93
C TYR A 318 12.19 9.56 12.92
N ILE A 319 12.19 8.26 12.60
CA ILE A 319 10.99 7.41 12.71
C ILE A 319 10.46 7.40 14.14
N GLN A 320 11.35 7.19 15.13
CA GLN A 320 10.97 7.23 16.54
C GLN A 320 10.35 8.58 16.91
N PHE A 321 10.97 9.68 16.50
CA PHE A 321 10.46 11.03 16.71
C PHE A 321 9.06 11.22 16.11
N LEU A 322 8.77 10.70 14.91
CA LEU A 322 7.44 10.82 14.32
C LEU A 322 6.38 10.00 15.07
N MET A 323 6.75 8.82 15.56
CA MET A 323 5.81 7.84 16.14
C MET A 323 5.64 7.95 17.66
N GLU A 324 6.55 8.61 18.36
CA GLU A 324 6.53 8.73 19.82
C GLU A 324 5.19 9.25 20.39
N PRO A 325 4.53 10.28 19.83
CA PRO A 325 3.22 10.70 20.32
C PRO A 325 2.14 9.62 20.16
N SER A 326 2.18 8.83 19.08
CA SER A 326 1.26 7.70 18.89
C SER A 326 1.56 6.57 19.87
N TYR A 327 2.84 6.30 20.13
CA TYR A 327 3.27 5.34 21.14
C TYR A 327 2.75 5.73 22.52
N ASP A 328 2.90 6.99 22.94
CA ASP A 328 2.39 7.46 24.24
C ASP A 328 0.86 7.39 24.35
N ARG A 329 0.14 7.65 23.25
CA ARG A 329 -1.32 7.45 23.19
C ARG A 329 -1.70 5.98 23.40
N ILE A 330 -0.98 5.05 22.77
CA ILE A 330 -1.19 3.60 22.91
C ILE A 330 -0.96 3.19 24.37
N ILE A 331 0.16 3.60 24.98
CA ILE A 331 0.46 3.28 26.39
C ILE A 331 -0.65 3.78 27.31
N LYS A 332 -1.08 5.03 27.13
CA LYS A 332 -2.16 5.62 27.93
C LYS A 332 -3.48 4.85 27.76
N ALA A 333 -3.78 4.41 26.55
CA ALA A 333 -4.97 3.60 26.28
C ALA A 333 -4.89 2.23 26.97
N GLU A 334 -3.73 1.55 26.88
CA GLU A 334 -3.49 0.26 27.54
C GLU A 334 -3.60 0.30 29.07
N THR A 335 -3.30 1.44 29.68
CA THR A 335 -3.42 1.62 31.14
C THR A 335 -4.84 1.92 31.62
N ASN A 336 -5.76 2.28 30.73
CA ASN A 336 -7.14 2.59 31.09
C ASN A 336 -8.01 1.32 31.00
N SER A 337 -8.49 0.83 32.15
CA SER A 337 -9.28 -0.41 32.25
C SER A 337 -10.60 -0.41 31.46
N ASP A 338 -11.12 0.77 31.12
CA ASP A 338 -12.42 0.93 30.45
C ASP A 338 -12.29 1.08 28.91
N ALA A 339 -11.09 0.97 28.36
CA ALA A 339 -10.86 1.12 26.93
C ALA A 339 -11.34 -0.12 26.15
N SER A 340 -12.42 0.01 25.38
CA SER A 340 -12.77 -0.95 24.32
C SER A 340 -11.83 -0.75 23.13
N TYR A 341 -11.02 -1.77 22.82
CA TYR A 341 -10.12 -1.75 21.66
C TYR A 341 -10.87 -2.21 20.42
N ASN A 342 -10.93 -1.34 19.42
CA ASN A 342 -11.44 -1.69 18.11
C ASN A 342 -10.30 -2.17 17.20
N MET A 343 -10.67 -2.77 16.07
CA MET A 343 -9.71 -3.31 15.11
C MET A 343 -8.71 -2.25 14.59
N GLU A 344 -9.14 -1.00 14.40
CA GLU A 344 -8.25 0.09 13.98
C GLU A 344 -7.16 0.40 15.03
N PHE A 345 -7.51 0.37 16.31
CA PHE A 345 -6.55 0.50 17.41
C PHE A 345 -5.54 -0.64 17.41
N GLU A 346 -5.97 -1.88 17.16
CA GLU A 346 -5.09 -3.03 17.08
C GLU A 346 -4.03 -2.88 15.99
N PHE A 347 -4.43 -2.46 14.79
CA PHE A 347 -3.50 -2.26 13.68
C PHE A 347 -2.47 -1.16 13.94
N ILE A 348 -2.89 0.00 14.47
CA ILE A 348 -1.93 1.06 14.79
C ILE A 348 -1.02 0.66 15.95
N ARG A 349 -1.56 -0.05 16.96
CA ARG A 349 -0.80 -0.54 18.10
C ARG A 349 0.31 -1.50 17.66
N GLU A 350 -0.03 -2.50 16.85
CA GLU A 350 0.94 -3.46 16.32
C GLU A 350 2.02 -2.74 15.50
N LEU A 351 1.64 -1.87 14.57
CA LEU A 351 2.58 -1.15 13.70
C LEU A 351 3.56 -0.28 14.51
N ILE A 352 3.03 0.53 15.43
CA ILE A 352 3.84 1.45 16.23
C ILE A 352 4.77 0.67 17.15
N TYR A 353 4.28 -0.34 17.88
CA TYR A 353 5.16 -1.15 18.72
C TYR A 353 6.25 -1.86 17.91
N LEU A 354 5.89 -2.46 16.77
CA LEU A 354 6.87 -3.12 15.90
C LEU A 354 7.98 -2.14 15.49
N LYS A 355 7.63 -0.96 14.97
CA LYS A 355 8.62 0.01 14.48
C LYS A 355 9.43 0.66 15.60
N MET A 356 8.81 0.98 16.74
CA MET A 356 9.51 1.55 17.90
C MET A 356 10.50 0.55 18.51
N CYS A 357 10.07 -0.70 18.76
CA CYS A 357 10.95 -1.75 19.30
C CYS A 357 12.05 -2.13 18.30
N ALA A 358 11.72 -2.35 17.02
CA ALA A 358 12.71 -2.72 16.00
C ALA A 358 13.77 -1.62 15.80
N GLY A 359 13.36 -0.35 15.97
CA GLY A 359 14.22 0.82 15.87
C GLY A 359 15.10 1.05 17.10
N GLY A 360 14.99 0.27 18.18
CA GLY A 360 15.80 0.44 19.39
C GLY A 360 15.22 1.39 20.43
N TYR A 361 13.91 1.65 20.44
CA TYR A 361 13.30 2.53 21.44
C TYR A 361 13.21 1.81 22.80
N GLU A 362 14.01 2.26 23.76
CA GLU A 362 14.23 1.56 25.04
C GLU A 362 12.95 1.29 25.82
N ARG A 363 12.04 2.27 25.89
CA ARG A 363 10.73 2.12 26.58
C ARG A 363 9.92 0.97 25.99
N CYS A 364 9.96 0.78 24.66
CA CYS A 364 9.25 -0.33 23.99
C CYS A 364 9.92 -1.66 24.33
N ILE A 365 11.25 -1.73 24.22
CA ILE A 365 12.02 -2.95 24.50
C ILE A 365 11.75 -3.44 25.93
N GLN A 366 11.77 -2.56 26.92
CA GLN A 366 11.55 -2.94 28.32
C GLN A 366 10.14 -3.51 28.59
N ILE A 367 9.10 -2.97 27.95
CA ILE A 367 7.74 -3.53 28.03
C ILE A 367 7.72 -4.99 27.57
N PHE A 368 8.35 -5.26 26.42
CA PHE A 368 8.37 -6.61 25.86
C PHE A 368 9.31 -7.56 26.61
N ARG A 369 10.44 -7.08 27.16
CA ARG A 369 11.29 -7.89 28.06
C ARG A 369 10.54 -8.34 29.31
N SER A 370 9.72 -7.46 29.89
CA SER A 370 8.85 -7.83 31.02
C SER A 370 7.86 -8.94 30.63
N ARG A 371 7.20 -8.82 29.47
CA ARG A 371 6.28 -9.85 28.94
C ARG A 371 6.97 -11.19 28.66
N LEU A 372 8.19 -11.14 28.10
CA LEU A 372 9.02 -12.33 27.82
C LEU A 372 9.43 -13.08 29.09
N THR A 373 9.68 -12.38 30.20
CA THR A 373 9.98 -13.04 31.49
C THR A 373 8.85 -13.98 31.91
N GLY A 374 7.59 -13.57 31.72
CA GLY A 374 6.42 -14.44 31.93
C GLY A 374 6.37 -15.60 30.95
N LEU A 375 6.71 -15.37 29.67
CA LEU A 375 6.76 -16.40 28.64
C LEU A 375 7.77 -17.51 28.97
N TYR A 376 9.01 -17.15 29.30
CA TYR A 376 10.07 -18.12 29.61
C TYR A 376 9.70 -19.00 30.80
N LYS A 377 9.08 -18.42 31.83
CA LYS A 377 8.60 -19.15 33.01
C LYS A 377 7.46 -20.11 32.67
N ASN A 378 6.44 -19.64 31.97
CA ASN A 378 5.22 -20.40 31.73
C ASN A 378 5.35 -21.45 30.62
N CYS A 379 6.16 -21.16 29.59
CA CYS A 379 6.29 -21.99 28.40
C CYS A 379 7.63 -22.73 28.32
N SER A 380 8.38 -22.89 29.40
CA SER A 380 9.68 -23.60 29.40
C SER A 380 9.63 -24.96 28.68
N ARG A 381 8.64 -25.80 29.02
CA ARG A 381 8.47 -27.17 28.47
C ARG A 381 7.31 -27.32 27.46
N LYS A 382 6.62 -26.25 27.11
CA LYS A 382 5.44 -26.27 26.22
C LYS A 382 5.72 -25.50 24.92
N ILE A 383 5.00 -25.83 23.86
CA ILE A 383 5.01 -25.07 22.59
C ILE A 383 4.34 -23.70 22.77
N LEU A 384 4.61 -22.75 21.86
CA LEU A 384 4.18 -21.36 22.00
C LEU A 384 2.71 -21.13 21.59
N SER A 385 2.16 -22.03 20.77
CA SER A 385 0.71 -22.10 20.48
C SER A 385 -0.12 -22.54 21.68
N ASN A 386 0.50 -23.08 22.74
CA ASN A 386 -0.20 -23.47 23.98
C ASN A 386 -0.66 -22.25 24.79
N PRO A 387 -1.75 -22.35 25.58
CA PRO A 387 -2.21 -21.30 26.51
C PRO A 387 -1.20 -20.85 27.58
N CYS A 388 -0.05 -21.53 27.72
CA CYS A 388 1.07 -21.03 28.53
C CYS A 388 1.53 -19.63 28.06
N ASN A 389 1.38 -19.35 26.77
CA ASN A 389 1.78 -18.10 26.16
C ASN A 389 0.66 -17.07 26.32
N ARG A 390 0.81 -16.25 27.36
CA ARG A 390 -0.14 -15.18 27.70
C ARG A 390 0.06 -13.90 26.90
N ILE A 391 1.04 -13.86 25.99
CA ILE A 391 1.21 -12.71 25.10
C ILE A 391 0.10 -12.77 24.05
N GLU A 392 -0.61 -11.65 23.89
CA GLU A 392 -1.67 -11.51 22.90
C GLU A 392 -1.16 -11.84 21.49
N PRO A 393 -1.89 -12.62 20.67
CA PRO A 393 -1.44 -13.05 19.34
C PRO A 393 -0.91 -11.94 18.43
N SER A 394 -1.52 -10.75 18.44
CA SER A 394 -1.10 -9.57 17.67
C SER A 394 0.28 -9.04 18.08
N LEU A 395 0.70 -9.25 19.33
CA LEU A 395 1.94 -8.72 19.89
C LEU A 395 3.07 -9.76 20.01
N ARG A 396 2.78 -11.03 19.71
CA ARG A 396 3.76 -12.13 19.80
C ARG A 396 4.95 -11.94 18.87
N ASN A 397 4.71 -11.53 17.62
CA ASN A 397 5.79 -11.28 16.66
C ASN A 397 6.80 -10.24 17.18
N ILE A 398 6.30 -9.18 17.82
CA ILE A 398 7.12 -8.11 18.39
C ILE A 398 7.90 -8.63 19.61
N ALA A 399 7.24 -9.40 20.49
CA ALA A 399 7.89 -10.00 21.64
C ALA A 399 9.04 -10.93 21.22
N TYR A 400 8.79 -11.82 20.25
CA TYR A 400 9.80 -12.74 19.75
C TYR A 400 10.95 -12.00 19.07
N MET A 401 10.66 -10.98 18.26
CA MET A 401 11.69 -10.14 17.66
C MET A 401 12.56 -9.49 18.74
N VAL A 402 11.97 -8.98 19.82
CA VAL A 402 12.73 -8.41 20.94
C VAL A 402 13.63 -9.46 21.60
N ALA A 403 13.12 -10.68 21.82
CA ALA A 403 13.90 -11.80 22.35
C ALA A 403 15.09 -12.16 21.44
N SER A 404 14.87 -12.24 20.13
CA SER A 404 15.90 -12.64 19.18
C SER A 404 16.94 -11.55 18.92
N LYS A 405 16.52 -10.29 18.87
CA LYS A 405 17.38 -9.14 18.52
C LYS A 405 18.19 -8.61 19.71
N TYR A 406 17.55 -8.51 20.89
CA TYR A 406 18.11 -7.88 22.10
C TYR A 406 18.30 -8.85 23.27
N GLY A 407 17.97 -10.13 23.09
CA GLY A 407 18.16 -11.16 24.09
C GLY A 407 19.61 -11.67 24.15
N ASN A 408 19.92 -12.33 25.26
CA ASN A 408 21.19 -13.04 25.44
C ASN A 408 21.17 -14.42 24.75
N GLN A 409 22.30 -15.14 24.83
CA GLN A 409 22.45 -16.45 24.22
C GLN A 409 21.39 -17.47 24.68
N THR A 410 21.05 -17.47 25.97
CA THR A 410 20.04 -18.39 26.54
C THR A 410 18.62 -18.08 26.05
N GLU A 411 18.27 -16.80 25.95
CA GLU A 411 17.00 -16.35 25.40
C GLU A 411 16.88 -16.73 23.91
N LEU A 412 17.99 -16.61 23.16
CA LEU A 412 18.05 -17.03 21.76
C LEU A 412 17.89 -18.54 21.61
N GLU A 413 18.63 -19.34 22.38
CA GLU A 413 18.51 -20.81 22.42
C GLU A 413 17.09 -21.27 22.78
N PHE A 414 16.45 -20.58 23.72
CA PHE A 414 15.03 -20.80 24.03
C PHE A 414 14.18 -20.63 22.77
N MET A 415 14.28 -19.50 22.06
CA MET A 415 13.46 -19.24 20.87
C MET A 415 13.72 -20.25 19.75
N ILE A 416 14.98 -20.68 19.57
CA ILE A 416 15.36 -21.73 18.62
C ILE A 416 14.67 -23.06 18.97
N SER A 417 14.74 -23.46 20.24
CA SER A 417 14.06 -24.68 20.69
C SER A 417 12.55 -24.63 20.43
N LYS A 418 11.93 -23.45 20.55
CA LYS A 418 10.51 -23.25 20.25
C LYS A 418 10.21 -23.32 18.76
N PHE A 419 11.06 -22.78 17.90
CA PHE A 419 10.91 -22.92 16.45
C PHE A 419 10.89 -24.39 16.02
N HIS A 420 11.75 -25.24 16.60
CA HIS A 420 11.79 -26.67 16.27
C HIS A 420 10.65 -27.48 16.86
N ALA A 421 10.16 -27.09 18.05
CA ALA A 421 9.09 -27.80 18.73
C ALA A 421 7.68 -27.39 18.27
N GLU A 422 7.51 -26.20 17.67
CA GLU A 422 6.20 -25.69 17.28
C GLU A 422 5.65 -26.42 16.05
N GLU A 423 4.43 -26.94 16.19
CA GLU A 423 3.72 -27.66 15.13
C GLU A 423 2.77 -26.75 14.36
N TYR A 424 2.23 -25.72 15.02
CA TYR A 424 1.31 -24.80 14.37
C TYR A 424 2.06 -23.83 13.45
N HIS A 425 1.91 -24.02 12.14
CA HIS A 425 2.67 -23.31 11.10
C HIS A 425 2.70 -21.79 11.27
N VAL A 426 1.56 -21.15 11.55
CA VAL A 426 1.48 -19.70 11.70
C VAL A 426 2.34 -19.20 12.87
N GLU A 427 2.31 -19.91 14.00
CA GLU A 427 3.12 -19.53 15.17
C GLU A 427 4.61 -19.83 14.91
N ARG A 428 4.92 -20.96 14.26
CA ARG A 428 6.27 -21.31 13.87
C ARG A 428 6.88 -20.28 12.92
N ASP A 429 6.12 -19.76 11.97
CA ASP A 429 6.57 -18.74 11.03
C ASP A 429 6.81 -17.38 11.71
N ARG A 430 6.02 -17.03 12.74
CA ARG A 430 6.29 -15.85 13.59
C ARG A 430 7.63 -15.99 14.32
N VAL A 431 7.89 -17.16 14.90
CA VAL A 431 9.17 -17.42 15.58
C VAL A 431 10.32 -17.37 14.58
N PHE A 432 10.17 -17.97 13.41
CA PHE A 432 11.15 -17.91 12.33
C PHE A 432 11.47 -16.46 11.94
N SER A 433 10.44 -15.67 11.62
CA SER A 433 10.58 -14.26 11.25
C SER A 433 11.29 -13.46 12.37
N ALA A 434 10.92 -13.68 13.62
CA ALA A 434 11.62 -13.06 14.75
C ALA A 434 13.11 -13.46 14.84
N LEU A 435 13.43 -14.73 14.67
CA LEU A 435 14.81 -15.24 14.72
C LEU A 435 15.72 -14.60 13.66
N THR A 436 15.17 -14.23 12.51
CA THR A 436 15.93 -13.51 11.46
C THR A 436 16.39 -12.11 11.88
N SER A 437 15.82 -11.54 12.95
CA SER A 437 16.22 -10.24 13.51
C SER A 437 17.43 -10.32 14.45
N SER A 438 17.98 -11.51 14.67
CA SER A 438 19.09 -11.73 15.61
C SER A 438 20.36 -10.99 15.21
N SER A 439 21.10 -10.49 16.19
CA SER A 439 22.43 -9.91 15.98
C SER A 439 23.53 -10.98 15.92
N ASN A 440 23.23 -12.25 16.20
CA ASN A 440 24.20 -13.35 16.19
C ASN A 440 24.37 -13.92 14.76
N HIS A 441 25.48 -13.54 14.10
CA HIS A 441 25.76 -13.94 12.72
C HIS A 441 25.89 -15.45 12.52
N SER A 442 26.57 -16.14 13.44
CA SER A 442 26.77 -17.59 13.35
C SER A 442 25.45 -18.35 13.33
N TYR A 443 24.45 -17.83 14.04
CA TYR A 443 23.14 -18.42 14.08
C TYR A 443 22.34 -18.17 12.79
N ILE A 444 22.41 -16.97 12.20
CA ILE A 444 21.76 -16.71 10.91
C ILE A 444 22.27 -17.65 9.83
N GLU A 445 23.59 -17.93 9.80
CA GLU A 445 24.15 -18.90 8.85
C GLU A 445 23.60 -20.32 9.03
N VAL A 446 23.40 -20.75 10.27
CA VAL A 446 22.76 -22.04 10.58
C VAL A 446 21.31 -22.04 10.11
N LEU A 447 20.55 -20.98 10.39
CA LEU A 447 19.15 -20.86 9.98
C LEU A 447 18.99 -20.90 8.45
N VAL A 448 19.86 -20.20 7.72
CA VAL A 448 19.89 -20.25 6.24
C VAL A 448 20.17 -21.67 5.75
N LYS A 449 21.18 -22.35 6.32
CA LYS A 449 21.50 -23.74 5.97
C LYS A 449 20.33 -24.67 6.25
N GLU A 450 19.65 -24.51 7.39
CA GLU A 450 18.47 -25.32 7.72
C GLU A 450 17.34 -25.13 6.71
N VAL A 451 17.05 -23.89 6.29
CA VAL A 451 16.02 -23.59 5.26
C VAL A 451 16.39 -24.21 3.91
N LEU A 452 17.67 -24.21 3.54
CA LEU A 452 18.14 -24.78 2.26
C LEU A 452 18.21 -26.32 2.28
N THR A 453 18.54 -26.91 3.42
CA THR A 453 18.77 -28.38 3.55
C THR A 453 17.50 -29.14 3.89
N LYS A 454 16.67 -28.62 4.80
CA LYS A 454 15.31 -29.11 4.98
C LYS A 454 14.49 -28.56 3.81
N LYS A 455 14.33 -29.35 2.75
CA LYS A 455 13.14 -29.26 1.90
C LYS A 455 11.94 -29.45 2.84
N GLU A 456 11.46 -28.37 3.46
CA GLU A 456 10.28 -28.43 4.32
C GLU A 456 9.18 -29.06 3.49
N LYS A 457 8.65 -30.19 3.98
CA LYS A 457 7.81 -31.08 3.18
C LYS A 457 6.51 -30.43 2.70
N ASP A 458 6.08 -29.30 3.27
CA ASP A 458 4.75 -28.73 3.00
C ASP A 458 4.68 -27.19 2.95
N THR A 459 5.81 -26.49 2.90
CA THR A 459 5.81 -25.01 2.77
C THR A 459 6.80 -24.54 1.72
N ASP A 460 6.35 -23.62 0.86
CA ASP A 460 7.22 -22.88 -0.03
C ASP A 460 8.34 -22.22 0.80
N PHE A 461 9.59 -22.57 0.54
CA PHE A 461 10.75 -22.04 1.26
C PHE A 461 11.18 -20.66 0.74
N ARG A 462 10.66 -20.23 -0.43
CA ARG A 462 11.01 -18.94 -1.06
C ARG A 462 10.62 -17.73 -0.21
N PRO A 463 9.43 -17.66 0.44
CA PRO A 463 9.12 -16.61 1.41
C PRO A 463 10.11 -16.52 2.56
N LYS A 464 10.57 -17.67 3.09
CA LYS A 464 11.57 -17.72 4.18
C LYS A 464 12.94 -17.21 3.71
N LEU A 465 13.36 -17.57 2.51
CA LEU A 465 14.57 -17.02 1.87
C LEU A 465 14.44 -15.52 1.59
N TYR A 466 13.26 -15.06 1.16
CA TYR A 466 13.00 -13.64 0.94
C TYR A 466 13.12 -12.83 2.24
N GLU A 467 12.50 -13.29 3.34
CA GLU A 467 12.63 -12.64 4.65
C GLU A 467 14.08 -12.61 5.14
N LEU A 468 14.82 -13.72 4.98
CA LEU A 468 16.26 -13.77 5.28
C LEU A 468 17.05 -12.75 4.44
N SER A 469 16.76 -12.64 3.14
CA SER A 469 17.44 -11.68 2.25
C SER A 469 17.18 -10.23 2.63
N ARG A 470 15.93 -9.88 2.97
CA ARG A 470 15.52 -8.51 3.32
C ARG A 470 16.25 -7.99 4.56
N LEU A 471 16.54 -8.87 5.53
CA LEU A 471 17.21 -8.50 6.78
C LEU A 471 18.74 -8.61 6.71
N LEU A 472 19.28 -9.53 5.90
CA LEU A 472 20.72 -9.61 5.62
C LEU A 472 21.23 -8.37 4.87
N ASP A 473 20.40 -7.79 3.99
CA ASP A 473 20.71 -6.54 3.30
C ASP A 473 20.68 -5.32 4.23
N LEU A 474 19.95 -5.38 5.35
CA LEU A 474 19.93 -4.34 6.38
C LEU A 474 21.07 -4.50 7.42
N LEU A 475 21.73 -5.66 7.51
CA LEU A 475 22.66 -5.98 8.60
C LEU A 475 24.14 -6.21 8.24
N SER A 476 24.61 -6.38 7.00
CA SER A 476 26.08 -6.28 6.79
C SER A 476 26.59 -6.14 5.36
N THR A 477 27.76 -5.51 5.33
CA THR A 477 28.84 -5.40 4.33
C THR A 477 29.18 -6.58 3.40
N ARG A 478 28.43 -7.69 3.30
CA ARG A 478 28.98 -8.95 2.72
C ARG A 478 28.07 -9.72 1.75
N MET A 479 27.48 -9.02 0.79
CA MET A 479 26.74 -9.60 -0.35
C MET A 479 27.58 -10.58 -1.23
N PHE A 480 28.91 -10.53 -1.16
CA PHE A 480 29.78 -11.41 -1.98
C PHE A 480 29.78 -12.89 -1.54
N SER A 481 29.39 -13.20 -0.29
CA SER A 481 29.32 -14.59 0.20
C SER A 481 28.03 -15.29 -0.24
N PHE A 482 26.90 -14.57 -0.20
CA PHE A 482 25.57 -15.14 -0.48
C PHE A 482 25.39 -15.54 -1.95
N ARG A 483 25.98 -14.79 -2.89
CA ARG A 483 26.01 -15.17 -4.31
C ARG A 483 26.82 -16.45 -4.58
N LYS A 484 27.87 -16.74 -3.79
CA LYS A 484 28.64 -17.98 -3.97
C LYS A 484 27.85 -19.21 -3.53
N LEU A 485 27.06 -19.09 -2.45
CA LEU A 485 26.22 -20.17 -1.90
C LEU A 485 24.98 -20.49 -2.74
N LEU A 486 24.52 -19.57 -3.59
CA LEU A 486 23.42 -19.83 -4.54
C LEU A 486 23.91 -20.38 -5.89
N ILE A 487 25.22 -20.30 -6.17
CA ILE A 487 25.85 -20.77 -7.40
C ILE A 487 26.55 -22.12 -7.19
N SER A 488 26.86 -22.50 -5.94
CA SER A 488 27.28 -23.86 -5.54
C SER A 488 26.08 -24.70 -5.12
#